data_AF-A0A382VZK9-F1
#
_entry.id   AF-A0A382VZK9-F1
#
_cell.length_a   1.000
_cell.length_b   1.000
_cell.length_c   1.000
_cell.angle_alpha   90.00
_cell.angle_beta   90.00
_cell.angle_gamma   90.00
#
_symmetry.space_group_name_H-M   'P 1'
#
loop_
_entity.id
_entity.type
_entity.pdbx_description
1 polymer ?
#
loop_
_entity_poly.entity_id
_entity_poly.type
_entity_poly.pdbx_seq_one_letter_code
_entity_poly.pdbx_strand_id
1 'polypeptide(L)'
;MFFNRHKQLFILGIIVIVLSVLTLYFQQIKLEELQNELAKVELQNVRVGAGTSKGKLGTAIFGVIQNNGENTIKIATVNVHFIGEDGKSSKVHKFYPVNNYSFSDSLPLEPGQSKE
;
A
#
# COMPACT_ATOMS: atom_id res chain seq x y z
N MET A 1 53.22 14.05 -7.89
CA MET A 1 52.56 14.26 -9.21
C MET A 1 51.23 13.50 -9.38
N PHE A 2 50.90 12.52 -8.52
CA PHE A 2 49.68 11.70 -8.62
C PHE A 2 48.38 12.45 -8.26
N PHE A 3 48.44 13.36 -7.27
CA PHE A 3 47.25 14.07 -6.74
C PHE A 3 46.56 15.02 -7.73
N ASN A 4 47.30 15.70 -8.61
CA ASN A 4 46.71 16.64 -9.56
C ASN A 4 46.00 15.95 -10.73
N ARG A 5 46.35 14.68 -11.04
CA ARG A 5 45.75 13.93 -12.15
C ARG A 5 44.42 13.25 -11.78
N HIS A 6 44.24 12.90 -10.51
CA HIS A 6 43.04 12.20 -10.02
C HIS A 6 42.08 13.10 -9.22
N LYS A 7 42.43 14.38 -9.00
CA LYS A 7 41.60 15.36 -8.27
C LYS A 7 40.18 15.47 -8.84
N GLN A 8 40.07 15.45 -10.17
CA GLN A 8 38.80 15.53 -10.88
C GLN A 8 37.92 14.29 -10.65
N LEU A 9 38.53 13.09 -10.65
CA LEU A 9 37.83 11.84 -10.35
C LEU A 9 37.40 11.76 -8.88
N PHE A 10 38.20 12.30 -7.97
CA PHE A 10 37.87 12.35 -6.54
C PHE A 10 36.67 13.27 -6.27
N ILE A 11 36.65 14.46 -6.90
CA ILE A 11 35.50 15.38 -6.83
C ILE A 11 34.26 14.73 -7.43
N LEU A 12 34.38 14.05 -8.58
CA LEU A 12 33.28 13.33 -9.20
C LEU A 12 32.71 12.24 -8.27
N GLY A 13 33.60 11.48 -7.61
CA GLY A 13 33.21 10.46 -6.63
C GLY A 13 32.42 11.05 -5.45
N ILE A 14 32.87 12.18 -4.90
CA ILE A 14 32.14 12.88 -3.83
C ILE A 14 30.76 13.34 -4.32
N ILE A 15 30.68 13.92 -5.51
CA ILE A 15 29.40 14.36 -6.09
C ILE A 15 28.43 13.19 -6.22
N VAL A 16 28.88 12.03 -6.72
CA VAL A 16 28.03 10.84 -6.85
C VAL A 16 27.55 10.36 -5.48
N ILE A 17 28.41 10.36 -4.46
CA ILE A 17 28.02 9.98 -3.10
C ILE A 17 26.97 10.96 -2.55
N VAL A 18 27.19 12.26 -2.68
CA VAL A 18 26.25 13.29 -2.22
C VAL A 18 24.89 13.15 -2.92
N LEU A 19 24.89 12.97 -4.24
CA LEU A 19 23.66 12.75 -5.01
C LEU A 19 22.94 11.47 -4.56
N SER A 20 23.69 10.39 -4.34
CA SER A 20 23.14 9.11 -3.89
C SER A 20 22.46 9.26 -2.51
N VAL A 21 23.12 9.90 -1.55
CA VAL A 21 22.55 10.16 -0.22
C VAL A 21 21.29 11.03 -0.31
N LEU A 22 21.30 12.09 -1.12
CA LEU A 22 20.13 12.94 -1.37
C LEU A 22 18.96 12.14 -1.95
N THR A 23 19.21 11.27 -2.94
CA THR A 23 18.14 10.46 -3.54
C THR A 23 17.52 9.49 -2.54
N LEU A 24 18.34 8.85 -1.69
CA LEU A 24 17.85 7.95 -0.64
C LEU A 24 17.03 8.71 0.40
N TYR A 25 17.46 9.91 0.78
CA TYR A 25 16.73 10.76 1.72
C TYR A 25 15.34 11.15 1.19
N PHE A 26 15.24 11.60 -0.06
CA PHE A 26 13.94 11.92 -0.67
C PHE A 26 13.04 10.70 -0.84
N GLN A 27 13.61 9.52 -1.10
CA GLN A 27 12.84 8.28 -1.15
C GLN A 27 12.23 7.93 0.20
N GLN A 28 12.96 8.13 1.30
CA GLN A 28 12.45 7.87 2.66
C GLN A 28 11.28 8.80 3.00
N ILE A 29 11.41 10.11 2.73
CA ILE A 29 10.31 11.07 2.96
C ILE A 29 9.06 10.67 2.19
N LYS A 30 9.20 10.34 0.90
CA LYS A 30 8.07 9.91 0.08
C LYS A 30 7.43 8.62 0.60
N LEU A 31 8.24 7.68 1.08
CA LEU A 31 7.73 6.45 1.66
C LEU A 31 6.91 6.72 2.92
N GLU A 32 7.40 7.59 3.80
CA GLU A 32 6.71 8.00 5.03
C GLU A 32 5.40 8.74 4.72
N GLU A 33 5.42 9.65 3.74
CA GLU A 33 4.23 10.34 3.26
C GLU A 33 3.18 9.35 2.74
N LEU A 34 3.59 8.39 1.90
CA LEU A 34 2.70 7.34 1.39
C LEU A 34 2.16 6.44 2.51
N GLN A 35 2.98 6.10 3.51
CA GLN A 35 2.53 5.30 4.66
C GLN A 35 1.53 6.06 5.52
N ASN A 36 1.74 7.36 5.75
CA ASN A 36 0.80 8.21 6.46
C ASN A 36 -0.53 8.34 5.72
N GLU A 37 -0.48 8.47 4.40
CA GLU A 37 -1.68 8.52 3.55
C GLU A 37 -2.43 7.18 3.55
N LEU A 38 -1.70 6.05 3.50
CA LEU A 38 -2.29 4.72 3.64
C LEU A 38 -2.89 4.49 5.03
N ALA A 39 -2.31 5.06 6.08
CA ALA A 39 -2.86 4.98 7.44
C ALA A 39 -4.20 5.72 7.59
N LYS A 40 -4.49 6.68 6.69
CA LYS A 40 -5.79 7.35 6.61
C LYS A 40 -6.82 6.56 5.79
N VAL A 41 -6.46 5.38 5.27
CA VAL A 41 -7.41 4.48 4.61
C VAL A 41 -8.03 3.57 5.65
N GLU A 42 -9.35 3.63 5.78
CA GLU A 42 -10.08 2.90 6.80
C GLU A 42 -10.90 1.77 6.20
N LEU A 43 -11.01 0.68 6.95
CA LEU A 43 -11.95 -0.40 6.71
C LEU A 43 -13.04 -0.35 7.78
N GLN A 44 -14.27 -0.10 7.37
CA GLN A 44 -15.42 0.06 8.26
C GLN A 44 -16.44 -1.05 8.03
N ASN A 45 -17.27 -1.31 9.04
CA ASN A 45 -18.38 -2.27 8.98
C ASN A 45 -17.97 -3.66 8.47
N VAL A 46 -16.74 -4.09 8.77
CA VAL A 46 -16.20 -5.37 8.31
C VAL A 46 -16.95 -6.50 8.98
N ARG A 47 -17.58 -7.37 8.17
CA ARG A 47 -18.36 -8.51 8.62
C ARG A 47 -18.10 -9.74 7.76
N VAL A 48 -18.24 -10.90 8.37
CA VAL A 48 -18.27 -12.18 7.68
C VAL A 48 -19.71 -12.56 7.42
N GLY A 49 -20.05 -12.94 6.19
CA GLY A 49 -21.41 -13.34 5.81
C GLY A 49 -21.43 -14.37 4.70
N ALA A 50 -22.63 -14.77 4.30
CA ALA A 50 -22.82 -15.57 3.09
C ALA A 50 -22.73 -14.64 1.87
N GLY A 51 -21.94 -15.02 0.89
CA GLY A 51 -21.76 -14.30 -0.36
C GLY A 51 -21.57 -15.24 -1.54
N THR A 52 -21.73 -14.71 -2.75
CA THR A 52 -21.51 -15.45 -3.98
C THR A 52 -20.31 -14.87 -4.70
N SER A 53 -19.27 -15.67 -4.91
CA SER A 53 -18.12 -15.29 -5.73
C SER A 53 -18.04 -16.20 -6.94
N LYS A 54 -18.00 -15.62 -8.15
CA LYS A 54 -17.96 -16.37 -9.42
C LYS A 54 -19.04 -17.47 -9.53
N GLY A 55 -20.26 -17.18 -9.05
CA GLY A 55 -21.40 -18.10 -9.09
C GLY A 55 -21.39 -19.21 -8.03
N LYS A 56 -20.42 -19.24 -7.12
CA LYS A 56 -20.39 -20.19 -5.99
C LYS A 56 -20.75 -19.48 -4.69
N LEU A 57 -21.75 -20.02 -3.99
CA LEU A 57 -22.15 -19.56 -2.67
C LEU A 57 -21.15 -20.06 -1.62
N GLY A 58 -20.74 -19.18 -0.71
CA GLY A 58 -19.79 -19.49 0.34
C GLY A 58 -19.73 -18.38 1.38
N THR A 59 -18.73 -18.45 2.25
CA THR A 59 -18.45 -17.40 3.23
C THR A 59 -17.60 -16.31 2.58
N ALA A 60 -18.02 -15.06 2.72
CA ALA A 60 -17.35 -13.88 2.18
C ALA A 60 -17.16 -12.82 3.28
N ILE A 61 -16.27 -11.87 3.00
CA ILE A 61 -16.03 -10.71 3.86
C ILE A 61 -16.59 -9.50 3.14
N PHE A 62 -17.41 -8.75 3.86
CA PHE A 62 -18.03 -7.51 3.41
C PHE A 62 -17.55 -6.38 4.31
N GLY A 63 -17.47 -5.18 3.77
CA GLY A 63 -17.07 -4.00 4.52
C GLY A 63 -16.94 -2.83 3.57
N VAL A 64 -16.75 -1.64 4.14
CA VAL A 64 -16.58 -0.41 3.38
C VAL A 64 -15.13 0.00 3.50
N ILE A 65 -14.46 0.22 2.37
CA ILE A 65 -13.19 0.93 2.35
C ILE A 65 -13.48 2.43 2.22
N GLN A 66 -12.84 3.25 3.03
CA GLN A 66 -12.95 4.70 2.97
C GLN A 66 -11.56 5.30 2.83
N ASN A 67 -11.39 6.19 1.85
CA ASN A 67 -10.16 6.93 1.65
C ASN A 67 -10.24 8.29 2.37
N ASN A 68 -9.73 8.40 3.59
CA ASN A 68 -9.60 9.68 4.28
C ASN A 68 -8.26 10.38 3.99
N GLY A 69 -7.46 9.83 3.06
CA GLY A 69 -6.24 10.46 2.56
C GLY A 69 -6.53 11.53 1.51
N GLU A 70 -5.48 12.21 1.08
CA GLU A 70 -5.48 13.24 0.05
C GLU A 70 -5.13 12.67 -1.34
N ASN A 71 -4.69 11.40 -1.40
CA ASN A 71 -4.28 10.74 -2.63
C ASN A 71 -5.32 9.73 -3.14
N THR A 72 -5.50 9.67 -4.46
CA THR A 72 -6.33 8.67 -5.13
C THR A 72 -5.74 7.27 -5.02
N ILE A 73 -6.52 6.29 -4.57
CA ILE A 73 -6.11 4.88 -4.48
C ILE A 73 -6.56 4.14 -5.74
N LYS A 74 -5.60 3.86 -6.62
CA LYS A 74 -5.85 3.14 -7.87
C LYS A 74 -5.96 1.64 -7.71
N ILE A 75 -5.20 1.06 -6.78
CA ILE A 75 -5.13 -0.37 -6.52
C ILE A 75 -5.03 -0.57 -5.01
N ALA A 76 -5.90 -1.39 -4.45
CA ALA A 76 -5.87 -1.79 -3.05
C ALA A 76 -5.67 -3.32 -2.91
N THR A 77 -4.88 -3.70 -1.92
CA THR A 77 -4.75 -5.07 -1.43
C THR A 77 -5.29 -5.10 -0.01
N VAL A 78 -6.22 -6.02 0.28
CA VAL A 78 -6.66 -6.26 1.65
C VAL A 78 -6.20 -7.65 2.07
N ASN A 79 -5.44 -7.72 3.16
CA ASN A 79 -5.03 -8.97 3.78
C ASN A 79 -5.85 -9.18 5.04
N VAL A 80 -6.60 -10.28 5.08
CA VAL A 80 -7.36 -10.67 6.27
C VAL A 80 -6.63 -11.80 6.98
N HIS A 81 -6.24 -11.52 8.22
CA HIS A 81 -5.63 -12.48 9.12
C HIS A 81 -6.73 -13.09 10.00
N PHE A 82 -7.01 -14.37 9.81
CA PHE A 82 -7.87 -15.13 10.71
C PHE A 82 -7.04 -15.52 11.92
N ILE A 83 -7.50 -15.14 13.11
CA ILE A 83 -6.83 -15.44 14.38
C ILE A 83 -7.51 -16.65 15.02
N GLY A 84 -6.72 -17.65 15.41
CA GLY A 84 -7.19 -18.83 16.12
C GLY A 84 -7.35 -18.59 17.63
N GLU A 85 -7.86 -19.58 18.35
CA GLU A 85 -8.08 -19.51 19.81
C GLU A 85 -6.79 -19.28 20.61
N ASP A 86 -5.62 -19.62 20.04
CA ASP A 86 -4.30 -19.40 20.61
C ASP A 86 -3.77 -17.97 20.40
N GLY A 87 -4.58 -17.09 19.80
CA GLY A 87 -4.20 -15.72 19.47
C GLY A 87 -3.24 -15.60 18.29
N LYS A 88 -2.90 -16.71 17.60
CA LYS A 88 -2.02 -16.69 16.43
C LYS A 88 -2.83 -16.63 15.13
N SER A 89 -2.22 -16.08 14.09
CA SER A 89 -2.83 -16.12 12.76
C SER A 89 -2.85 -17.57 12.25
N SER A 90 -4.06 -18.13 12.11
CA SER A 90 -4.29 -19.48 11.62
C SER A 90 -4.32 -19.52 10.08
N LYS A 91 -4.72 -18.41 9.45
CA LYS A 91 -4.78 -18.28 7.98
C LYS A 91 -4.73 -16.82 7.56
N VAL A 92 -4.10 -16.55 6.42
CA VAL A 92 -4.16 -15.24 5.76
C VAL A 92 -4.87 -15.39 4.42
N HIS A 93 -5.86 -14.54 4.16
CA HIS A 93 -6.48 -14.43 2.84
C HIS A 93 -6.19 -13.07 2.24
N LYS A 94 -5.69 -13.07 1.00
CA LYS A 94 -5.34 -11.86 0.25
C LYS A 94 -6.40 -11.59 -0.80
N PHE A 95 -7.06 -10.44 -0.69
CA PHE A 95 -7.94 -9.89 -1.70
C PHE A 95 -7.15 -8.90 -2.56
N TYR A 96 -6.97 -9.21 -3.85
CA TYR A 96 -6.21 -8.36 -4.76
C TYR A 96 -6.63 -8.53 -6.23
N PRO A 97 -6.70 -7.44 -7.00
CA PRO A 97 -6.99 -6.08 -6.54
C PRO A 97 -8.44 -6.00 -6.03
N VAL A 98 -8.65 -5.36 -4.89
CA VAL A 98 -10.00 -5.21 -4.31
C VAL A 98 -10.91 -4.45 -5.28
N ASN A 99 -10.35 -3.48 -5.99
CA ASN A 99 -11.03 -2.62 -6.96
C ASN A 99 -11.72 -3.40 -8.09
N ASN A 100 -11.10 -4.47 -8.62
CA ASN A 100 -11.68 -5.17 -9.78
C ASN A 100 -12.62 -6.31 -9.40
N TYR A 101 -12.56 -6.78 -8.15
CA TYR A 101 -13.17 -8.04 -7.77
C TYR A 101 -14.13 -7.95 -6.58
N SER A 102 -14.09 -6.86 -5.81
CA SER A 102 -14.87 -6.70 -4.58
C SER A 102 -15.83 -5.52 -4.66
N PHE A 103 -15.44 -4.42 -5.31
CA PHE A 103 -16.32 -3.28 -5.51
C PHE A 103 -17.34 -3.52 -6.61
N SER A 104 -18.47 -2.83 -6.50
CA SER A 104 -19.50 -2.77 -7.53
C SER A 104 -19.01 -2.13 -8.84
N ASP A 105 -17.98 -1.27 -8.76
CA ASP A 105 -17.30 -0.67 -9.91
C ASP A 105 -15.78 -0.78 -9.77
N SER A 106 -15.07 -0.87 -10.91
CA SER A 106 -13.60 -0.99 -10.92
C SER A 106 -12.86 0.35 -10.87
N LEU A 107 -13.54 1.43 -10.50
CA LEU A 107 -12.95 2.76 -10.52
C LEU A 107 -11.99 2.93 -9.33
N PRO A 108 -10.99 3.82 -9.44
CA PRO A 108 -10.18 4.26 -8.31
C PRO A 108 -11.04 4.79 -7.16
N LEU A 109 -10.46 4.79 -5.96
CA LEU A 109 -11.07 5.38 -4.77
C LEU A 109 -10.46 6.77 -4.56
N GLU A 110 -11.21 7.80 -4.91
CA GLU A 110 -10.77 9.20 -4.77
C GLU A 110 -10.74 9.64 -3.29
N PRO A 111 -10.02 10.72 -2.96
CA PRO A 111 -10.05 11.32 -1.62
C PRO A 111 -11.48 11.59 -1.14
N GLY A 112 -11.78 11.18 0.08
CA GLY A 112 -13.09 11.31 0.72
C GLY A 112 -14.16 10.32 0.23
N GLN A 113 -13.85 9.45 -0.72
CA GLN A 113 -14.80 8.44 -1.19
C GLN A 113 -14.78 7.18 -0.33
N SER A 114 -15.93 6.51 -0.31
CA SER A 114 -16.11 5.18 0.29
C SER A 114 -16.73 4.21 -0.72
N LYS A 115 -16.31 2.94 -0.69
CA LYS A 115 -16.86 1.86 -1.51
C LYS A 115 -17.04 0.59 -0.69
N GLU A 116 -18.13 -0.14 -0.94
CA GLU A 116 -18.38 -1.50 -0.45
C GLU A 116 -17.90 -2.54 -1.48
#